data_AF-A0A942M3P5-F1
#
_entry.id   AF-A0A942M3P5-F1
#
_cell.length_a   1.000
_cell.length_b   1.000
_cell.length_c   1.000
_cell.angle_alpha   90.00
_cell.angle_beta   90.00
_cell.angle_gamma   90.00
#
_symmetry.space_group_name_H-M   'P 1'
#
loop_
_entity.id
_entity.type
_entity.pdbx_description
1 polymer ?
#
loop_
_entity_poly.entity_id
_entity_poly.type
_entity_poly.pdbx_seq_one_letter_code
_entity_poly.pdbx_strand_id
1 'polypeptide(L)'
;MLILKLLVFAIPPTISAILHMVVVKYNWFSILNYPLDFYKKIGNKRIFGNSKTFRGLLAMVILSVPSTYLLYWLTKNYESIYSLNIINFETFSPLVIGIAYGLGYVIAELPNSFAKRISGIEEGKPGKYYNVMIDQADSPIGCMLALWAFSDMNIMFFIAGTFFYLALHMFFNVLLYSIGLRKNPL
;
A
#
# COMPACT_ATOMS: atom_id res chain seq x y z
N MET A 1 18.56 -8.98 -12.47
CA MET A 1 17.85 -9.81 -11.46
C MET A 1 17.10 -8.98 -10.42
N LEU A 2 17.70 -7.96 -9.78
CA LEU A 2 17.06 -7.19 -8.70
C LEU A 2 15.69 -6.57 -9.07
N ILE A 3 15.58 -5.92 -10.23
CA ILE A 3 14.32 -5.31 -10.70
C ILE A 3 13.19 -6.35 -10.81
N LEU A 4 13.50 -7.56 -11.28
CA LEU A 4 12.51 -8.62 -11.39
C LEU A 4 12.06 -9.11 -10.01
N LYS A 5 12.96 -9.21 -9.02
CA LYS A 5 12.59 -9.50 -7.62
C LYS A 5 11.69 -8.41 -7.04
N LEU A 6 12.00 -7.14 -7.33
CA LEU A 6 11.18 -6.00 -6.92
C LEU A 6 9.77 -6.08 -7.51
N LEU A 7 9.65 -6.44 -8.79
CA LEU A 7 8.36 -6.65 -9.44
C LEU A 7 7.57 -7.79 -8.79
N VAL A 8 8.20 -8.94 -8.53
CA VAL A 8 7.54 -10.08 -7.88
C VAL A 8 7.05 -9.71 -6.47
N PHE A 9 7.85 -9.00 -5.68
CA PHE A 9 7.47 -8.52 -4.36
C PHE A 9 6.30 -7.51 -4.39
N ALA A 10 6.16 -6.73 -5.47
CA ALA A 10 5.08 -5.76 -5.62
C ALA A 10 3.73 -6.39 -5.99
N ILE A 11 3.69 -7.66 -6.45
CA ILE A 11 2.46 -8.29 -6.94
C ILE A 11 1.32 -8.20 -5.90
N PRO A 12 1.47 -8.65 -4.64
CA PRO A 12 0.37 -8.59 -3.69
C PRO A 12 -0.13 -7.17 -3.39
N PRO A 13 0.72 -6.20 -2.96
CA PRO A 13 0.24 -4.88 -2.59
C PRO A 13 -0.30 -4.09 -3.80
N THR A 14 0.24 -4.30 -5.01
CA THR A 14 -0.28 -3.66 -6.22
C THR A 14 -1.68 -4.15 -6.56
N ILE A 15 -1.92 -5.48 -6.56
CA ILE A 15 -3.26 -6.03 -6.82
C ILE A 15 -4.24 -5.54 -5.76
N SER A 16 -3.87 -5.59 -4.48
CA SER A 16 -4.69 -5.09 -3.37
C SER A 16 -5.05 -3.62 -3.53
N ALA A 17 -4.08 -2.76 -3.86
CA ALA A 17 -4.31 -1.33 -4.03
C ALA A 17 -5.27 -1.04 -5.18
N ILE A 18 -5.12 -1.72 -6.32
CA ILE A 18 -6.02 -1.58 -7.48
C ILE A 18 -7.45 -2.02 -7.09
N LEU A 19 -7.60 -3.19 -6.47
CA LEU A 19 -8.92 -3.69 -6.03
C LEU A 19 -9.54 -2.80 -4.96
N HIS A 20 -8.75 -2.26 -4.04
CA HIS A 20 -9.22 -1.29 -3.06
C HIS A 20 -9.76 -0.01 -3.72
N MET A 21 -9.12 0.48 -4.78
CA MET A 21 -9.65 1.62 -5.55
C MET A 21 -11.00 1.32 -6.21
N VAL A 22 -11.24 0.07 -6.62
CA VAL A 22 -12.55 -0.38 -7.11
C VAL A 22 -13.59 -0.34 -5.97
N VAL A 23 -13.26 -0.85 -4.78
CA VAL A 23 -14.12 -0.79 -3.59
C VAL A 23 -14.51 0.65 -3.26
N VAL A 24 -13.55 1.58 -3.31
CA VAL A 24 -13.78 3.00 -3.05
C VAL A 24 -14.65 3.64 -4.14
N LYS A 25 -14.35 3.39 -5.42
CA LYS A 25 -15.07 3.99 -6.56
C LYS A 25 -16.54 3.62 -6.56
N TYR A 26 -16.86 2.35 -6.34
CA TYR A 26 -18.24 1.87 -6.33
C TYR A 26 -18.92 1.96 -4.96
N ASN A 27 -18.26 2.59 -3.98
CA ASN A 27 -18.75 2.80 -2.63
C ASN A 27 -19.24 1.50 -1.96
N TRP A 28 -18.56 0.38 -2.22
CA TRP A 28 -18.86 -0.88 -1.55
C TRP A 28 -18.58 -0.77 -0.05
N PHE A 29 -19.36 -1.49 0.76
CA PHE A 29 -19.28 -1.47 2.22
C PHE A 29 -19.33 -0.06 2.82
N SER A 30 -20.30 0.76 2.38
CA SER A 30 -20.44 2.16 2.78
C SER A 30 -20.56 2.37 4.30
N ILE A 31 -21.07 1.39 5.05
CA ILE A 31 -21.12 1.43 6.53
C ILE A 31 -19.74 1.52 7.18
N LEU A 32 -18.70 0.99 6.50
CA LEU A 32 -17.31 1.05 6.95
C LEU A 32 -16.60 2.34 6.51
N ASN A 33 -17.26 3.22 5.74
CA ASN A 33 -16.74 4.52 5.35
C ASN A 33 -16.76 5.51 6.54
N TYR A 34 -16.16 5.10 7.65
CA TYR A 34 -16.06 5.81 8.90
C TYR A 34 -14.59 6.12 9.18
N PRO A 35 -14.22 7.35 9.58
CA PRO A 35 -12.83 7.74 9.79
C PRO A 35 -12.15 6.95 10.92
N LEU A 36 -10.90 6.54 10.69
CA LEU A 36 -10.08 5.81 11.66
C LEU A 36 -9.79 6.62 12.93
N ASP A 37 -9.81 7.95 12.84
CA ASP A 37 -9.61 8.83 13.98
C ASP A 37 -10.88 9.08 14.82
N PHE A 38 -12.02 8.45 14.48
CA PHE A 38 -13.32 8.67 15.14
C PHE A 38 -13.71 10.15 15.22
N TYR A 39 -13.35 10.94 14.21
CA TYR A 39 -13.55 12.39 14.17
C TYR A 39 -12.80 13.18 15.26
N LYS A 40 -11.88 12.55 15.99
CA LYS A 40 -11.08 13.20 17.03
C LYS A 40 -10.18 14.28 16.43
N LYS A 41 -9.87 15.27 17.28
CA LYS A 41 -9.04 16.42 16.94
C LYS A 41 -7.92 16.60 17.97
N ILE A 42 -6.80 17.16 17.52
CA ILE A 42 -5.77 17.75 18.36
C ILE A 42 -5.83 19.26 18.12
N GLY A 43 -6.24 20.02 19.14
CA GLY A 43 -6.68 21.40 18.97
C GLY A 43 -7.86 21.47 17.99
N ASN A 44 -7.75 22.32 16.97
CA ASN A 44 -8.78 22.47 15.93
C ASN A 44 -8.56 21.59 14.70
N LYS A 45 -7.56 20.69 14.71
CA LYS A 45 -7.15 19.90 13.54
C LYS A 45 -7.52 18.43 13.73
N ARG A 46 -8.05 17.78 12.68
CA ARG A 46 -8.28 16.33 12.65
C ARG A 46 -6.97 15.56 12.79
N ILE A 47 -7.02 14.33 13.32
CA ILE A 47 -5.80 13.50 13.46
C ILE A 47 -5.39 12.95 12.09
N PHE A 48 -6.26 12.20 11.43
CA PHE A 48 -5.97 11.64 10.10
C PHE A 48 -6.83 12.27 9.00
N GLY A 49 -8.02 12.78 9.36
CA GLY A 49 -9.00 13.26 8.39
C GLY A 49 -10.01 12.17 7.99
N ASN A 50 -10.94 12.49 7.10
CA ASN A 50 -11.99 11.59 6.61
C ASN A 50 -11.50 10.57 5.57
N SER A 51 -10.36 10.81 4.93
CA SER A 51 -9.83 9.93 3.87
C SER A 51 -9.30 8.59 4.39
N LYS A 52 -8.83 8.54 5.65
CA LYS A 52 -8.37 7.31 6.30
C LYS A 52 -9.53 6.66 7.05
N THR A 53 -10.08 5.59 6.47
CA THR A 53 -11.33 4.95 6.93
C THR A 53 -11.15 3.49 7.32
N PHE A 54 -12.06 2.97 8.14
CA PHE A 54 -12.12 1.53 8.44
C PHE A 54 -12.33 0.69 7.19
N ARG A 55 -13.09 1.19 6.21
CA ARG A 55 -13.25 0.56 4.89
C ARG A 55 -11.91 0.40 4.20
N GLY A 56 -11.12 1.47 4.12
CA GLY A 56 -9.81 1.42 3.46
C GLY A 56 -8.86 0.44 4.16
N LEU A 57 -8.82 0.50 5.50
CA LEU A 57 -8.04 -0.44 6.30
C LEU A 57 -8.43 -1.89 6.04
N LEU A 58 -9.71 -2.22 6.20
CA LEU A 58 -10.19 -3.59 6.07
C LEU A 58 -10.08 -4.08 4.62
N ALA A 59 -10.39 -3.25 3.63
CA ALA A 59 -10.23 -3.60 2.23
C ALA A 59 -8.78 -3.92 1.91
N MET A 60 -7.82 -3.08 2.30
CA MET A 60 -6.39 -3.34 2.03
C MET A 60 -5.89 -4.61 2.70
N VAL A 61 -6.27 -4.87 3.96
CA VAL A 61 -5.86 -6.10 4.68
C VAL A 61 -6.50 -7.33 4.05
N ILE A 62 -7.82 -7.32 3.86
CA ILE A 62 -8.57 -8.48 3.35
C ILE A 62 -8.17 -8.79 1.91
N LEU A 63 -7.94 -7.78 1.05
CA LEU A 63 -7.56 -7.99 -0.34
C LEU A 63 -6.08 -8.40 -0.50
N SER A 64 -5.23 -8.10 0.48
CA SER A 64 -3.83 -8.54 0.48
C SER A 64 -3.68 -10.03 0.73
N VAL A 65 -4.57 -10.64 1.50
CA VAL A 65 -4.55 -12.10 1.72
C VAL A 65 -4.69 -12.90 0.41
N PRO A 66 -5.77 -12.79 -0.39
CA PRO A 66 -5.89 -13.53 -1.64
C PRO A 66 -4.82 -13.13 -2.66
N SER A 67 -4.38 -11.87 -2.68
CA SER A 67 -3.28 -11.43 -3.56
C SER A 67 -1.94 -12.09 -3.20
N THR A 68 -1.68 -12.31 -1.90
CA THR A 68 -0.52 -13.08 -1.44
C THR A 68 -0.67 -14.57 -1.70
N TYR A 69 -1.88 -15.15 -1.56
CA TYR A 69 -2.14 -16.53 -1.98
C TYR A 69 -1.91 -16.73 -3.48
N LEU A 70 -2.26 -15.74 -4.31
CA LEU A 70 -1.93 -15.76 -5.73
C LEU A 70 -0.41 -15.78 -5.95
N LEU A 71 0.34 -14.91 -5.27
CA LEU A 71 1.81 -14.96 -5.35
C LEU A 71 2.35 -16.32 -4.90
N TYR A 72 1.87 -16.87 -3.78
CA TYR A 72 2.25 -18.19 -3.31
C TYR A 72 1.97 -19.27 -4.37
N TRP A 73 0.77 -19.28 -4.95
CA TRP A 73 0.43 -20.20 -6.03
C TRP A 73 1.38 -20.03 -7.23
N LEU A 74 1.69 -18.80 -7.63
CA LEU A 74 2.67 -18.55 -8.71
C LEU A 74 4.05 -19.12 -8.37
N THR A 75 4.54 -18.93 -7.13
CA THR A 75 5.82 -19.51 -6.70
C THR A 75 5.84 -21.04 -6.70
N LYS A 76 4.69 -21.70 -6.52
CA LYS A 76 4.60 -23.17 -6.52
C LYS A 76 4.51 -23.77 -7.93
N ASN A 77 4.02 -23.01 -8.90
CA ASN A 77 3.76 -23.50 -10.26
C ASN A 77 4.78 -22.99 -11.29
N TYR A 78 5.54 -21.93 -10.99
CA TYR A 78 6.48 -21.32 -11.93
C TYR A 78 7.86 -21.10 -11.29
N GLU A 79 8.84 -21.89 -11.71
CA GLU A 79 10.23 -21.84 -11.22
C GLU A 79 10.89 -20.46 -11.44
N SER A 80 10.52 -19.79 -12.54
CA SER A 80 10.98 -18.42 -12.82
C SER A 80 10.51 -17.40 -11.77
N ILE A 81 9.30 -17.57 -11.22
CA ILE A 81 8.78 -16.71 -10.14
C ILE A 81 9.36 -17.15 -8.80
N TYR A 82 9.47 -18.46 -8.56
CA TYR A 82 10.08 -19.00 -7.35
C TYR A 82 11.49 -18.45 -7.12
N SER A 83 12.35 -18.52 -8.14
CA SER A 83 13.74 -18.03 -8.08
C SER A 83 13.89 -16.51 -7.90
N LEU A 84 12.83 -15.75 -8.18
CA LEU A 84 12.78 -14.29 -8.02
C LEU A 84 12.10 -13.86 -6.72
N ASN A 85 11.29 -14.73 -6.12
CA ASN A 85 10.59 -14.46 -4.87
C ASN A 85 11.59 -14.31 -3.72
N ILE A 86 11.32 -13.36 -2.84
CA ILE A 86 12.09 -13.16 -1.61
C ILE A 86 11.27 -13.40 -0.35
N ILE A 87 9.97 -13.67 -0.48
CA ILE A 87 9.07 -13.92 0.64
C ILE A 87 9.24 -15.36 1.13
N ASN A 88 9.41 -15.56 2.43
CA ASN A 88 9.68 -16.87 3.03
C ASN A 88 8.39 -17.65 3.32
N PHE A 89 7.75 -18.14 2.24
CA PHE A 89 6.54 -18.97 2.30
C PHE A 89 6.75 -20.36 2.90
N GLU A 90 8.01 -20.78 3.13
CA GLU A 90 8.32 -22.04 3.82
C GLU A 90 8.15 -21.91 5.33
N THR A 91 8.45 -20.73 5.88
CA THR A 91 8.39 -20.45 7.32
C THR A 91 7.05 -19.84 7.72
N PHE A 92 6.49 -18.98 6.87
CA PHE A 92 5.30 -18.19 7.20
C PHE A 92 4.15 -18.48 6.24
N SER A 93 2.94 -18.59 6.80
CA SER A 93 1.74 -18.81 5.98
C SER A 93 1.43 -17.59 5.10
N PRO A 94 0.88 -17.79 3.88
CA PRO A 94 0.43 -16.70 3.02
C PRO A 94 -0.60 -15.78 3.70
N LEU A 95 -1.40 -16.31 4.63
CA LEU A 95 -2.35 -15.53 5.42
C LEU A 95 -1.64 -14.45 6.27
N VAL A 96 -0.62 -14.84 7.03
CA VAL A 96 0.12 -13.91 7.90
C VAL A 96 0.86 -12.87 7.07
N ILE A 97 1.51 -13.30 5.99
CA ILE A 97 2.22 -12.39 5.07
C ILE A 97 1.24 -11.41 4.41
N GLY A 98 0.06 -11.88 3.98
CA GLY A 98 -0.96 -11.03 3.37
C GLY A 98 -1.51 -9.98 4.35
N ILE A 99 -1.74 -10.37 5.60
CA ILE A 99 -2.10 -9.43 6.67
C ILE A 99 -0.98 -8.41 6.89
N ALA A 100 0.29 -8.85 6.92
CA ALA A 100 1.44 -7.97 7.09
C ALA A 100 1.60 -6.98 5.92
N TYR A 101 1.38 -7.40 4.67
CA TYR A 101 1.33 -6.49 3.51
C TYR A 101 0.28 -5.40 3.72
N GLY A 102 -0.97 -5.79 4.01
CA GLY A 102 -2.07 -4.84 4.13
C GLY A 102 -1.91 -3.88 5.32
N LEU A 103 -1.47 -4.39 6.48
CA LEU A 103 -1.20 -3.56 7.65
C LEU A 103 -0.01 -2.64 7.43
N GLY A 104 1.09 -3.15 6.86
CA GLY A 104 2.27 -2.36 6.53
C GLY A 104 1.93 -1.20 5.60
N TYR A 105 1.11 -1.46 4.58
CA TYR A 105 0.59 -0.45 3.68
C TYR A 105 -0.19 0.63 4.45
N VAL A 106 -1.24 0.24 5.18
CA VAL A 106 -2.17 1.20 5.81
C VAL A 106 -1.50 1.99 6.94
N ILE A 107 -0.74 1.32 7.81
CA ILE A 107 -0.09 1.95 8.95
C ILE A 107 0.91 3.00 8.48
N ALA A 108 1.68 2.73 7.41
CA ALA A 108 2.68 3.67 6.93
C ALA A 108 2.10 4.96 6.33
N GLU A 109 0.86 4.93 5.82
CA GLU A 109 0.18 6.13 5.34
C GLU A 109 -0.32 7.05 6.49
N LEU A 110 -0.47 6.52 7.71
CA LEU A 110 -1.05 7.27 8.84
C LEU A 110 -0.15 8.41 9.33
N PRO A 111 1.18 8.21 9.57
CA PRO A 111 2.08 9.30 9.96
C PRO A 111 2.06 10.47 8.99
N ASN A 112 2.06 10.19 7.69
CA ASN A 112 2.02 11.21 6.65
C ASN A 112 0.67 11.97 6.65
N SER A 113 -0.43 11.24 6.79
CA SER A 113 -1.76 11.86 6.92
C SER A 113 -1.84 12.78 8.14
N PHE A 114 -1.30 12.33 9.27
CA PHE A 114 -1.19 13.12 10.50
C PHE A 114 -0.33 14.38 10.29
N ALA A 115 0.87 14.24 9.73
CA ALA A 115 1.75 15.37 9.44
C ALA A 115 1.06 16.43 8.57
N LYS A 116 0.36 16.00 7.51
CA LYS A 116 -0.42 16.91 6.65
C LYS A 116 -1.49 17.67 7.45
N ARG A 117 -2.20 17.02 8.36
CA ARG A 117 -3.22 17.68 9.21
C ARG A 117 -2.58 18.70 10.15
N ILE A 118 -1.49 18.34 10.82
CA ILE A 118 -0.77 19.24 11.74
C ILE A 118 -0.20 20.44 10.99
N SER A 119 0.26 20.28 9.74
CA SER A 119 0.69 21.39 8.88
C SER A 119 -0.45 22.24 8.30
N GLY A 120 -1.72 21.92 8.60
CA GLY A 120 -2.87 22.71 8.14
C GLY A 120 -3.25 22.49 6.67
N ILE A 121 -2.70 21.46 6.01
CA ILE A 121 -3.11 21.07 4.66
C ILE A 121 -4.49 20.44 4.78
N GLU A 122 -5.48 20.89 4.01
CA GLU A 122 -6.83 20.31 4.00
C GLU A 122 -6.90 19.00 3.20
N GLU A 123 -8.00 18.25 3.34
CA GLU A 123 -8.14 16.98 2.60
C GLU A 123 -8.46 17.28 1.14
N GLY A 124 -7.92 16.48 0.22
CA GLY A 124 -8.15 16.64 -1.22
C GLY A 124 -7.43 17.83 -1.86
N LYS A 125 -6.73 18.67 -1.08
CA LYS A 125 -5.81 19.68 -1.63
C LYS A 125 -4.42 19.07 -1.77
N PRO A 126 -3.78 19.13 -2.95
CA PRO A 126 -2.40 18.70 -3.09
C PRO A 126 -1.54 19.58 -2.19
N GLY A 127 -0.71 18.94 -1.36
CA GLY A 127 0.33 19.65 -0.63
C GLY A 127 1.41 20.19 -1.58
N LYS A 128 2.48 20.74 -1.00
CA LYS A 128 3.72 21.00 -1.75
C LYS A 128 4.26 19.71 -2.40
N TYR A 129 5.06 19.83 -3.45
CA TYR A 129 5.61 18.70 -4.22
C TYR A 129 6.22 17.57 -3.37
N TYR A 130 6.95 17.89 -2.30
CA TYR A 130 7.52 16.87 -1.42
C TYR A 130 6.45 16.03 -0.69
N ASN A 131 5.26 16.56 -0.43
CA ASN A 131 4.17 15.76 0.16
C ASN A 131 3.67 14.72 -0.84
N VAL A 132 3.63 15.04 -2.13
CA VAL A 132 3.28 14.07 -3.17
C VAL A 132 4.33 12.96 -3.17
N MET A 133 5.62 13.29 -3.11
CA MET A 133 6.67 12.27 -3.05
C MET A 133 6.56 11.36 -1.82
N ILE A 134 6.25 11.94 -0.64
CA ILE A 134 6.01 11.16 0.58
C ILE A 134 4.75 10.29 0.43
N ASP A 135 3.65 10.82 -0.12
CA ASP A 135 2.41 10.08 -0.40
C ASP A 135 2.64 8.89 -1.36
N GLN A 136 3.61 8.98 -2.28
CA GLN A 136 3.93 7.86 -3.17
C GLN A 136 4.91 6.85 -2.54
N ALA A 137 5.67 7.25 -1.52
CA ALA A 137 6.71 6.43 -0.91
C ALA A 137 6.26 5.72 0.39
N ASP A 138 5.29 6.29 1.11
CA ASP A 138 4.90 5.84 2.44
C ASP A 138 4.48 4.37 2.47
N SER A 139 3.52 3.97 1.64
CA SER A 139 2.98 2.61 1.60
C SER A 139 3.97 1.56 1.07
N PRO A 140 4.79 1.81 0.02
CA PRO A 140 5.87 0.88 -0.33
C PRO A 140 6.90 0.67 0.77
N ILE A 141 7.36 1.75 1.42
CA ILE A 141 8.29 1.66 2.54
C ILE A 141 7.64 0.88 3.69
N GLY A 142 6.37 1.15 3.99
CA GLY A 142 5.58 0.43 4.96
C GLY A 142 5.52 -1.08 4.72
N CYS A 143 5.25 -1.48 3.48
CA CYS A 143 5.23 -2.90 3.10
C CYS A 143 6.60 -3.55 3.25
N MET A 144 7.68 -2.89 2.80
CA MET A 144 9.04 -3.44 2.92
C MET A 144 9.47 -3.58 4.38
N LEU A 145 9.17 -2.59 5.24
CA LEU A 145 9.46 -2.67 6.68
C LEU A 145 8.65 -3.78 7.36
N ALA A 146 7.35 -3.85 7.08
CA ALA A 146 6.50 -4.89 7.67
C ALA A 146 6.92 -6.30 7.26
N LEU A 147 7.46 -6.47 6.04
CA LEU A 147 7.87 -7.76 5.51
C LEU A 147 9.35 -8.07 5.66
N TRP A 148 10.12 -7.19 6.27
CA TRP A 148 11.54 -7.44 6.51
C TRP A 148 11.76 -8.75 7.28
N ALA A 149 10.94 -9.03 8.30
CA ALA A 149 11.02 -10.26 9.08
C ALA A 149 10.45 -11.51 8.37
N PHE A 150 9.76 -11.33 7.23
CA PHE A 150 9.07 -12.38 6.48
C PHE A 150 9.74 -12.68 5.13
N SER A 151 10.93 -12.13 4.90
CA SER A 151 11.62 -12.20 3.62
C SER A 151 13.13 -12.19 3.76
N ASP A 152 13.82 -12.60 2.71
CA ASP A 152 15.29 -12.50 2.59
C ASP A 152 15.71 -11.11 2.09
N MET A 153 14.96 -10.07 2.48
CA MET A 153 15.23 -8.71 2.07
C MET A 153 16.54 -8.20 2.66
N ASN A 154 17.40 -7.66 1.80
CA ASN A 154 18.62 -6.97 2.22
C ASN A 154 18.51 -5.46 2.03
N ILE A 155 19.47 -4.72 2.59
CA ILE A 155 19.50 -3.25 2.54
C ILE A 155 19.49 -2.73 1.10
N MET A 156 20.17 -3.40 0.17
CA MET A 156 20.20 -2.99 -1.24
C MET A 156 18.82 -3.11 -1.89
N PHE A 157 18.08 -4.20 -1.60
CA PHE A 157 16.71 -4.36 -2.04
C PHE A 157 15.81 -3.25 -1.49
N PHE A 158 15.96 -2.91 -0.21
CA PHE A 158 15.18 -1.85 0.43
C PHE A 158 15.43 -0.47 -0.19
N ILE A 159 16.70 -0.10 -0.39
CA ILE A 159 17.08 1.18 -1.01
C ILE A 159 16.59 1.23 -2.46
N ALA A 160 16.91 0.21 -3.27
CA ALA A 160 16.48 0.15 -4.66
C ALA A 160 14.95 0.13 -4.78
N GLY A 161 14.27 -0.62 -3.91
CA GLY A 161 12.83 -0.72 -3.84
C GLY A 161 12.17 0.60 -3.49
N THR A 162 12.75 1.41 -2.61
CA THR A 162 12.22 2.74 -2.28
C THR A 162 12.07 3.60 -3.55
N PHE A 163 13.12 3.68 -4.38
CA PHE A 163 13.07 4.45 -5.62
C PHE A 163 12.24 3.79 -6.71
N PHE A 164 12.32 2.46 -6.84
CA PHE A 164 11.58 1.71 -7.83
C PHE A 164 10.08 1.77 -7.59
N TYR A 165 9.64 1.57 -6.36
CA TYR A 165 8.21 1.59 -6.00
C TYR A 165 7.63 3.00 -6.02
N LEU A 166 8.42 4.03 -5.72
CA LEU A 166 8.02 5.42 -5.95
C LEU A 166 7.62 5.63 -7.42
N ALA A 167 8.46 5.19 -8.36
CA ALA A 167 8.16 5.28 -9.79
C ALA A 167 6.99 4.39 -10.20
N LEU A 168 6.92 3.16 -9.69
CA LEU A 168 5.84 2.22 -9.96
C LEU A 168 4.49 2.76 -9.49
N HIS A 169 4.44 3.37 -8.31
CA HIS A 169 3.22 3.93 -7.75
C HIS A 169 2.72 5.13 -8.57
N MET A 170 3.63 6.02 -9.00
CA MET A 170 3.30 7.09 -9.94
C MET A 170 2.74 6.55 -11.27
N PHE A 171 3.36 5.51 -11.83
CA PHE A 171 2.87 4.86 -13.04
C PHE A 171 1.44 4.32 -12.86
N PHE A 172 1.16 3.61 -11.76
CA PHE A 172 -0.18 3.10 -11.49
C PHE A 172 -1.19 4.22 -11.24
N ASN A 173 -0.80 5.33 -10.63
CA ASN A 173 -1.72 6.46 -10.45
C ASN A 173 -2.18 7.06 -11.79
N VAL A 174 -1.25 7.22 -12.74
CA VAL A 174 -1.57 7.67 -14.10
C VAL A 174 -2.45 6.64 -14.82
N LEU A 175 -2.12 5.35 -14.72
CA LEU A 175 -2.90 4.27 -15.33
C LEU A 175 -4.32 4.22 -14.76
N LEU A 176 -4.48 4.28 -13.44
CA LEU A 176 -5.79 4.27 -12.78
C LEU A 176 -6.61 5.51 -13.12
N TYR A 177 -5.96 6.66 -13.32
CA TYR A 177 -6.62 7.87 -13.80
C TYR A 177 -7.10 7.71 -15.25
N SER A 178 -6.28 7.15 -16.15
CA SER A 178 -6.65 7.00 -17.56
C SER A 178 -7.83 6.05 -17.78
N ILE A 179 -8.00 5.04 -16.92
CA ILE A 179 -9.17 4.15 -16.92
C ILE A 179 -10.33 4.65 -16.03
N GLY A 180 -10.22 5.87 -15.50
CA GLY A 180 -11.27 6.53 -14.71
C GLY A 180 -11.50 5.91 -13.33
N LEU A 181 -10.58 5.12 -12.80
CA LEU A 181 -10.62 4.60 -11.41
C LEU A 181 -10.16 5.64 -10.38
N ARG A 182 -9.31 6.59 -10.77
CA ARG A 182 -8.90 7.75 -9.96
C ARG A 182 -9.44 9.06 -10.54
N LYS A 183 -9.64 10.04 -9.66
CA LYS A 183 -10.02 11.42 -10.04
C LYS A 183 -8.83 12.30 -10.41
N ASN A 184 -7.64 12.00 -9.87
CA ASN A 184 -6.40 12.75 -10.09
C ASN A 184 -5.24 11.79 -10.41
N PRO A 185 -4.33 12.17 -11.33
CA PRO A 185 -3.23 11.32 -11.80
C PRO A 185 -2.04 11.22 -10.84
N LEU A 186 -1.95 12.10 -9.82
CA LEU A 186 -0.92 12.10 -8.78
C LEU A 186 -1.56 12.33 -7.42
#